data_AF-A0A3D1PGA7-F1
#
_entry.id   AF-A0A3D1PGA7-F1
#
_cell.length_a   1.000
_cell.length_b   1.000
_cell.length_c   1.000
_cell.angle_alpha   90.00
_cell.angle_beta   90.00
_cell.angle_gamma   90.00
#
_symmetry.space_group_name_H-M   'P 1'
#
loop_
_entity.id
_entity.type
_entity.pdbx_description
1 polymer ?
#
loop_
_entity_poly.entity_id
_entity_poly.type
_entity_poly.pdbx_seq_one_letter_code
_entity_poly.pdbx_strand_id
1 'polypeptide(L)'
;DKEWAKREGLAAFAGYPLLVENNLVGVMAMFAYKPISEYRLQGIALIAHTVAIAIERKRAEQLLANYNQTLEQKIEERTQTLSQTLDHLKATQQELIQSEKMAALGQLVAGIAHEINTPLAAIRSSAGIISKFLNQTLEQLPMLSESLSKEQVQDFLALLKRSLQQESTFSTREERQFKRALTRQLEALEIDNADFLADTLVTMGIYDEIDAFVPLLKRPDSLELLAIAYKLSELKRGTTTINTATDRASKVVFALKSYARYDSSGEMIPANLTDGIETVLTLYHNQLKQGVNVIKNYVQLPLILCYPDEL
;
A
#
# COMPACT_ATOMS: atom_id res chain seq x y z
N ASP A 1 -16.82 70.07 60.47
CA ASP A 1 -17.36 71.44 60.66
C ASP A 1 -17.71 71.62 62.14
N LYS A 2 -17.09 72.60 62.82
CA LYS A 2 -17.26 72.81 64.27
C LYS A 2 -18.62 73.45 64.61
N GLU A 3 -19.20 74.22 63.69
CA GLU A 3 -20.50 74.87 63.86
C GLU A 3 -21.63 73.85 63.72
N TRP A 4 -21.50 72.88 62.82
CA TRP A 4 -22.40 71.73 62.73
C TRP A 4 -22.40 70.89 64.02
N ALA A 5 -21.22 70.55 64.56
CA ALA A 5 -21.11 69.72 65.76
C ALA A 5 -21.72 70.37 67.02
N LYS A 6 -21.59 71.69 67.16
CA LYS A 6 -22.25 72.45 68.24
C LYS A 6 -23.77 72.48 68.09
N ARG A 7 -24.28 72.66 66.86
CA ARG A 7 -25.72 72.68 66.56
C ARG A 7 -26.39 71.34 66.84
N GLU A 8 -25.70 70.25 66.53
CA GLU A 8 -26.15 68.88 66.78
C GLU A 8 -25.87 68.41 68.22
N GLY A 9 -25.38 69.26 69.13
CA GLY A 9 -25.18 68.88 70.54
C GLY A 9 -24.12 67.80 70.79
N LEU A 10 -23.16 67.63 69.87
CA LEU A 10 -22.09 66.64 70.01
C LEU A 10 -21.05 67.10 71.03
N ALA A 11 -20.81 66.27 72.05
CA ALA A 11 -19.86 66.53 73.13
C ALA A 11 -18.51 65.83 72.94
N ALA A 12 -18.45 64.77 72.13
CA ALA A 12 -17.22 64.03 71.86
C ALA A 12 -17.23 63.35 70.48
N PHE A 13 -16.04 63.13 69.94
CA PHE A 13 -15.79 62.40 68.70
C PHE A 13 -14.60 61.46 68.89
N ALA A 14 -14.69 60.25 68.34
CA ALA A 14 -13.60 59.29 68.29
C ALA A 14 -13.53 58.63 66.91
N GLY A 15 -12.35 58.63 66.31
CA GLY A 15 -12.05 57.89 65.09
C GLY A 15 -11.17 56.69 65.41
N TYR A 16 -11.59 55.51 64.96
CA TYR A 16 -10.88 54.26 65.15
C TYR A 16 -10.39 53.75 63.81
N PRO A 17 -9.07 53.56 63.62
CA PRO A 17 -8.57 52.94 62.40
C PRO A 17 -8.98 51.47 62.40
N LEU A 18 -9.52 51.02 61.26
CA LEU A 18 -9.79 49.61 61.01
C LEU A 18 -8.52 49.02 60.44
N LEU A 19 -7.78 48.27 61.26
CA LEU A 19 -6.48 47.69 60.89
C LEU A 19 -6.56 46.16 60.84
N VAL A 20 -6.04 45.56 59.78
CA VAL A 20 -5.80 44.12 59.65
C VAL A 20 -4.33 43.94 59.26
N GLU A 21 -3.54 43.22 60.07
CA GLU A 21 -2.09 43.00 59.82
C GLU A 21 -1.33 44.30 59.49
N ASN A 22 -1.61 45.38 60.23
CA ASN A 22 -1.09 46.74 60.03
C ASN A 22 -1.52 47.47 58.74
N ASN A 23 -2.40 46.90 57.92
CA ASN A 23 -3.02 47.58 56.78
C ASN A 23 -4.30 48.31 57.20
N LEU A 24 -4.41 49.59 56.83
CA LEU A 24 -5.60 50.40 57.05
C LEU A 24 -6.68 50.08 56.01
N VAL A 25 -7.76 49.45 56.46
CA VAL A 25 -8.87 49.02 55.58
C VAL A 25 -10.05 50.00 55.60
N GLY A 26 -10.08 50.89 56.59
CA GLY A 26 -11.04 51.97 56.74
C GLY A 26 -10.91 52.70 58.08
N VAL A 27 -11.85 53.61 58.37
CA VAL A 27 -11.94 54.32 59.66
C VAL A 27 -13.38 54.24 60.16
N MET A 28 -13.57 53.86 61.42
CA MET A 28 -14.87 53.91 62.09
C MET A 28 -14.95 55.18 62.93
N ALA A 29 -15.93 56.03 62.64
CA ALA A 29 -16.18 57.27 63.36
C ALA A 29 -17.34 57.08 64.34
N MET A 30 -17.16 57.52 65.59
CA MET A 30 -18.22 57.62 66.59
C MET A 30 -18.39 59.07 67.04
N PHE A 31 -19.63 59.51 67.13
CA PHE A 31 -20.03 60.79 67.68
C PHE A 31 -20.89 60.55 68.92
N ALA A 32 -20.67 61.33 69.99
CA ALA A 32 -21.39 61.17 71.24
C ALA A 32 -21.84 62.52 71.81
N TYR A 33 -23.05 62.53 72.39
CA TYR A 33 -23.67 63.69 73.05
C TYR A 33 -23.21 63.87 74.51
N LYS A 34 -22.37 62.96 75.03
CA LYS A 34 -21.76 63.02 76.37
C LYS A 34 -20.28 62.62 76.30
N PRO A 35 -19.44 63.03 77.27
CA PRO A 35 -18.07 62.54 77.37
C PRO A 35 -18.02 61.00 77.38
N ILE A 36 -17.08 60.44 76.61
CA ILE A 36 -16.87 58.99 76.50
C ILE A 36 -15.85 58.60 77.57
N SER A 37 -16.15 57.56 78.35
CA SER A 37 -15.22 57.02 79.34
C SER A 37 -14.16 56.14 78.68
N GLU A 38 -12.99 56.03 79.30
CA GLU A 38 -11.87 55.23 78.78
C GLU A 38 -12.23 53.75 78.58
N TYR A 39 -13.01 53.16 79.48
CA TYR A 39 -13.55 51.80 79.33
C TYR A 39 -14.42 51.63 78.07
N ARG A 40 -15.26 52.64 77.75
CA ARG A 40 -16.06 52.62 76.51
C ARG A 40 -15.18 52.79 75.28
N LEU A 41 -14.12 53.60 75.37
CA LEU A 41 -13.17 53.76 74.26
C LEU A 41 -12.42 52.46 73.96
N GLN A 42 -12.05 51.68 74.97
CA GLN A 42 -11.42 50.35 74.81
C GLN A 42 -12.38 49.33 74.18
N GLY A 43 -13.65 49.30 74.62
CA GLY A 43 -14.66 48.42 74.03
C GLY A 43 -14.90 48.71 72.54
N ILE A 44 -14.89 49.99 72.14
CA ILE A 44 -15.03 50.39 70.74
C ILE A 44 -13.79 50.02 69.91
N ALA A 45 -12.59 50.06 70.49
CA ALA A 45 -11.37 49.60 69.81
C ALA A 45 -11.44 48.11 69.45
N LEU A 46 -11.99 47.27 70.34
CA LEU A 46 -12.22 45.85 70.05
C LEU A 46 -13.24 45.65 68.92
N ILE A 47 -14.32 46.44 68.92
CA ILE A 47 -15.33 46.42 67.85
C ILE A 47 -14.69 46.86 66.52
N ALA A 48 -13.86 47.90 66.53
CA ALA A 48 -13.14 48.38 65.36
C ALA A 48 -12.27 47.27 64.74
N HIS A 49 -11.54 46.51 65.56
CA HIS A 49 -10.73 45.39 65.08
C HIS A 49 -11.59 44.29 64.44
N THR A 50 -12.69 43.87 65.09
CA THR A 50 -13.61 42.87 64.53
C THR A 50 -14.25 43.33 63.22
N VAL A 51 -14.63 44.60 63.13
CA VAL A 51 -15.18 45.20 61.89
C VAL A 51 -14.12 45.22 60.79
N ALA A 52 -12.86 45.53 61.10
CA ALA A 52 -11.76 45.51 60.14
C ALA A 52 -11.59 44.11 59.51
N ILE A 53 -11.54 43.06 60.34
CA ILE A 53 -11.43 41.67 59.89
C ILE A 53 -12.65 41.28 59.03
N ALA A 54 -13.86 41.65 59.45
CA ALA A 54 -15.08 41.33 58.71
C ALA A 54 -15.12 41.98 57.31
N ILE A 55 -14.64 43.22 57.19
CA ILE A 55 -14.54 43.92 55.89
C ILE A 55 -13.55 43.20 54.97
N GLU A 56 -12.34 42.89 55.44
CA GLU A 56 -11.34 42.20 54.61
C GLU A 56 -11.79 40.80 54.21
N ARG A 57 -12.36 40.05 55.16
CA ARG A 57 -12.95 38.75 54.85
C ARG A 57 -14.01 38.87 53.75
N LYS A 58 -14.91 39.86 53.84
CA LYS A 58 -15.97 40.03 52.83
C LYS A 58 -15.40 40.42 51.46
N ARG A 59 -14.37 41.25 51.42
CA ARG A 59 -13.65 41.60 50.18
C ARG A 59 -12.93 40.40 49.58
N ALA A 60 -12.26 39.59 50.40
CA ALA A 60 -11.58 38.37 49.96
C ALA A 60 -12.58 37.32 49.43
N GLU A 61 -13.73 37.15 50.10
CA GLU A 61 -14.82 36.28 49.62
C GLU A 61 -15.36 36.75 48.25
N GLN A 62 -15.55 38.06 48.06
CA GLN A 62 -15.98 38.61 46.77
C GLN A 62 -14.93 38.43 45.67
N LEU A 63 -13.66 38.67 46.00
CA LEU A 63 -12.56 38.48 45.06
C LEU A 63 -12.44 37.02 44.65
N LEU A 64 -12.53 36.09 45.60
CA LEU A 64 -12.51 34.66 45.35
C LEU A 64 -13.69 34.22 44.49
N ALA A 65 -14.90 34.73 44.76
CA ALA A 65 -16.08 34.44 43.94
C ALA A 65 -15.88 34.91 42.49
N ASN A 66 -15.36 36.12 42.28
CA ASN A 66 -15.07 36.65 40.94
C ASN A 66 -14.00 35.83 40.22
N TYR A 67 -12.94 35.41 40.93
CA TYR A 67 -11.91 34.54 40.38
C TYR A 67 -12.46 33.18 39.97
N ASN A 68 -13.27 32.55 40.83
CA ASN A 68 -13.89 31.25 40.53
C ASN A 68 -14.78 31.35 39.29
N GLN A 69 -15.64 32.36 39.20
CA GLN A 69 -16.49 32.57 38.03
C GLN A 69 -15.66 32.78 36.74
N THR A 70 -14.58 33.55 36.82
CA THR A 70 -13.70 33.79 35.68
C THR A 70 -12.96 32.51 35.25
N LEU A 71 -12.54 31.69 36.22
CA LEU A 71 -11.87 30.43 35.97
C LEU A 71 -12.82 29.40 35.35
N GLU A 72 -14.05 29.30 35.86
CA GLU A 72 -15.08 28.43 35.30
C GLU A 72 -15.38 28.78 33.84
N GLN A 73 -15.55 30.07 33.53
CA GLN A 73 -15.73 30.52 32.15
C GLN A 73 -14.55 30.14 31.25
N LYS A 74 -13.31 30.36 31.72
CA LYS A 74 -12.11 29.99 30.95
C LYS A 74 -11.97 28.48 30.76
N ILE A 75 -12.37 27.69 31.75
CA ILE A 75 -12.36 26.22 31.66
C ILE A 75 -13.39 25.77 30.62
N GLU A 76 -14.60 26.33 30.64
CA GLU A 76 -15.64 26.01 29.67
C GLU A 76 -15.21 26.38 28.24
N GLU A 77 -14.73 27.60 28.03
CA GLU A 77 -14.21 28.06 26.73
C GLU A 77 -13.07 27.16 26.22
N ARG A 78 -12.11 26.81 27.08
CA ARG A 78 -10.98 25.95 26.70
C ARG A 78 -11.43 24.52 26.42
N THR A 79 -12.37 24.00 27.19
CA THR A 79 -12.91 22.64 27.00
C THR A 79 -13.66 22.54 25.68
N GLN A 80 -14.47 23.55 25.35
CA GLN A 80 -15.17 23.64 24.08
C GLN A 80 -14.19 23.73 22.90
N THR A 81 -13.18 24.61 23.01
CA THR A 81 -12.13 24.77 21.99
C THR A 81 -11.37 23.46 21.78
N LEU A 82 -11.00 22.77 22.87
CA LEU A 82 -10.30 21.49 22.79
C LEU A 82 -11.15 20.41 22.13
N SER A 83 -12.43 20.31 22.48
CA SER A 83 -13.35 19.34 21.86
C SER A 83 -13.46 19.58 20.35
N GLN A 84 -13.68 20.83 19.92
CA GLN A 84 -13.76 21.18 18.50
C GLN A 84 -12.46 20.88 17.76
N THR A 85 -11.31 21.16 18.38
CA THR A 85 -9.99 20.86 17.79
C THR A 85 -9.77 19.37 17.64
N LEU A 86 -10.19 18.57 18.63
CA LEU A 86 -10.11 17.10 18.57
C LEU A 86 -10.99 16.51 17.48
N ASP A 87 -12.23 17.02 17.34
CA ASP A 87 -13.14 16.55 16.30
C ASP A 87 -12.62 16.90 14.90
N HIS A 88 -12.08 18.11 14.74
CA HIS A 88 -11.44 18.53 13.49
C HIS A 88 -10.21 17.66 13.18
N LEU A 89 -9.34 17.43 14.16
CA LEU A 89 -8.15 16.60 14.00
C LEU A 89 -8.51 15.17 13.59
N LYS A 90 -9.52 14.57 14.22
CA LYS A 90 -10.03 13.24 13.85
C LYS A 90 -10.57 13.20 12.42
N ALA A 91 -11.34 14.20 12.01
CA ALA A 91 -11.86 14.29 10.66
C ALA A 91 -10.74 14.40 9.62
N THR A 92 -9.76 15.29 9.86
CA THR A 92 -8.60 15.43 8.97
C THR A 92 -7.74 14.16 8.92
N GLN A 93 -7.56 13.47 10.05
CA GLN A 93 -6.85 12.20 10.07
C GLN A 93 -7.56 11.13 9.24
N GLN A 94 -8.89 11.05 9.31
CA GLN A 94 -9.68 10.13 8.47
C GLN A 94 -9.56 10.47 6.99
N GLU A 95 -9.63 11.75 6.62
CA GLU A 95 -9.42 12.19 5.23
C GLU A 95 -8.02 11.84 4.71
N LEU A 96 -6.98 12.03 5.54
CA LEU A 96 -5.60 11.67 5.19
C LEU A 96 -5.46 10.16 4.97
N ILE A 97 -5.99 9.35 5.89
CA ILE A 97 -5.99 7.88 5.75
C ILE A 97 -6.70 7.47 4.46
N GLN A 98 -7.85 8.09 4.16
CA GLN A 98 -8.59 7.78 2.93
C GLN A 98 -7.81 8.20 1.67
N SER A 99 -7.17 9.38 1.68
CA SER A 99 -6.34 9.87 0.59
C SER A 99 -5.13 8.96 0.33
N GLU A 100 -4.46 8.53 1.41
CA GLU A 100 -3.33 7.60 1.33
C GLU A 100 -3.77 6.23 0.80
N LYS A 101 -4.91 5.70 1.26
CA LYS A 101 -5.52 4.47 0.71
C LYS A 101 -5.81 4.60 -0.78
N MET A 102 -6.36 5.73 -1.23
CA MET A 102 -6.63 5.98 -2.65
C MET A 102 -5.34 6.09 -3.48
N ALA A 103 -4.29 6.70 -2.93
CA ALA A 103 -2.99 6.79 -3.59
C ALA A 103 -2.31 5.41 -3.70
N ALA A 104 -2.31 4.63 -2.62
CA ALA A 104 -1.79 3.27 -2.59
C ALA A 104 -2.57 2.36 -3.56
N LEU A 105 -3.91 2.45 -3.55
CA LEU A 105 -4.77 1.73 -4.49
C LEU A 105 -4.47 2.15 -5.94
N GLY A 106 -4.25 3.44 -6.22
CA GLY A 106 -3.90 3.92 -7.56
C GLY A 106 -2.58 3.35 -8.08
N GLN A 107 -1.53 3.33 -7.25
CA GLN A 107 -0.24 2.71 -7.60
C GLN A 107 -0.37 1.20 -7.82
N LEU A 108 -1.11 0.53 -6.95
CA LEU A 108 -1.33 -0.92 -7.01
C LEU A 108 -2.17 -1.31 -8.23
N VAL A 109 -3.22 -0.56 -8.56
CA VAL A 109 -4.03 -0.75 -9.78
C VAL A 109 -3.18 -0.54 -11.03
N ALA A 110 -2.32 0.48 -11.07
CA ALA A 110 -1.42 0.69 -12.21
C ALA A 110 -0.41 -0.46 -12.36
N GLY A 111 0.16 -0.94 -11.26
CA GLY A 111 1.05 -2.10 -11.23
C GLY A 111 0.35 -3.36 -11.73
N ILE A 112 -0.82 -3.67 -11.18
CA ILE A 112 -1.62 -4.84 -11.57
C ILE A 112 -2.07 -4.75 -13.02
N ALA A 113 -2.49 -3.58 -13.50
CA ALA A 113 -2.83 -3.40 -14.90
C ALA A 113 -1.64 -3.77 -15.81
N HIS A 114 -0.43 -3.35 -15.45
CA HIS A 114 0.79 -3.75 -16.17
C HIS A 114 1.05 -5.26 -16.09
N GLU A 115 0.90 -5.86 -14.91
CA GLU A 115 1.10 -7.30 -14.70
C GLU A 115 0.06 -8.17 -15.40
N ILE A 116 -1.16 -7.70 -15.61
CA ILE A 116 -2.20 -8.37 -16.41
C ILE A 116 -1.97 -8.14 -17.91
N ASN A 117 -1.59 -6.93 -18.31
CA ASN A 117 -1.39 -6.60 -19.71
C ASN A 117 -0.24 -7.40 -20.35
N THR A 118 0.81 -7.70 -19.57
CA THR A 118 1.96 -8.48 -20.04
C THR A 118 1.59 -9.88 -20.56
N PRO A 119 0.95 -10.77 -19.77
CA PRO A 119 0.49 -12.06 -20.27
C PRO A 119 -0.56 -11.93 -21.38
N LEU A 120 -1.48 -10.95 -21.31
CA LEU A 120 -2.47 -10.74 -22.37
C LEU A 120 -1.82 -10.40 -23.71
N ALA A 121 -0.76 -9.58 -23.72
CA ALA A 121 -0.01 -9.28 -24.92
C ALA A 121 0.65 -10.54 -25.51
N ALA A 122 1.22 -11.39 -24.66
CA ALA A 122 1.81 -12.67 -25.07
C ALA A 122 0.75 -13.63 -25.65
N ILE A 123 -0.43 -13.69 -25.03
CA ILE A 123 -1.58 -14.49 -25.53
C ILE A 123 -2.00 -13.98 -26.92
N ARG A 124 -2.23 -12.67 -27.06
CA ARG A 124 -2.67 -12.07 -28.33
C ARG A 124 -1.65 -12.30 -29.44
N SER A 125 -0.37 -12.10 -29.16
CA SER A 125 0.71 -12.32 -30.13
C SER A 125 0.79 -13.78 -30.56
N SER A 126 0.79 -14.70 -29.59
CA SER A 126 0.87 -16.14 -29.87
C SER A 126 -0.35 -16.64 -30.64
N ALA A 127 -1.56 -16.18 -30.29
CA ALA A 127 -2.79 -16.50 -31.01
C ALA A 127 -2.77 -15.98 -32.45
N GLY A 128 -2.22 -14.79 -32.68
CA GLY A 128 -2.03 -14.23 -34.02
C GLY A 128 -1.06 -15.06 -34.87
N ILE A 129 0.07 -15.48 -34.28
CA ILE A 129 1.04 -16.37 -34.95
C ILE A 129 0.39 -17.72 -35.27
N ILE A 130 -0.34 -18.31 -34.31
CA ILE A 130 -1.03 -19.59 -34.50
C ILE A 130 -2.02 -19.49 -35.66
N SER A 131 -2.87 -18.46 -35.68
CA SER A 131 -3.85 -18.26 -36.74
C SER A 131 -3.18 -18.13 -38.11
N LYS A 132 -2.13 -17.29 -38.21
CA LYS A 132 -1.38 -17.08 -39.46
C LYS A 132 -0.73 -18.36 -39.95
N PHE A 133 0.03 -19.06 -39.10
CA PHE A 133 0.78 -20.24 -39.48
C PHE A 133 -0.11 -21.45 -39.73
N LEU A 134 -1.22 -21.58 -39.01
CA LEU A 134 -2.21 -22.62 -39.28
C LEU A 134 -2.78 -22.47 -40.70
N ASN A 135 -3.23 -21.28 -41.08
CA ASN A 135 -3.75 -21.04 -42.43
C ASN A 135 -2.70 -21.33 -43.51
N GLN A 136 -1.48 -20.81 -43.35
CA GLN A 136 -0.40 -21.05 -44.29
C GLN A 136 -0.01 -22.53 -44.40
N THR A 137 -0.04 -23.26 -43.28
CA THR A 137 0.31 -24.69 -43.28
C THR A 137 -0.79 -25.51 -43.94
N LEU A 138 -2.06 -25.21 -43.69
CA LEU A 138 -3.20 -25.88 -44.33
C LEU A 138 -3.18 -25.74 -45.86
N GLU A 139 -2.78 -24.58 -46.37
CA GLU A 139 -2.59 -24.35 -47.82
C GLU A 139 -1.42 -25.18 -48.41
N GLN A 140 -0.39 -25.47 -47.62
CA GLN A 140 0.82 -26.19 -48.04
C GLN A 140 0.73 -27.72 -47.84
N LEU A 141 -0.23 -28.21 -47.07
CA LEU A 141 -0.42 -29.64 -46.79
C LEU A 141 -0.64 -30.51 -48.03
N PRO A 142 -1.43 -30.10 -49.05
CA PRO A 142 -1.60 -30.92 -50.25
C PRO A 142 -0.27 -31.18 -50.98
N MET A 143 0.57 -30.14 -51.12
CA MET A 143 1.89 -30.28 -51.75
C MET A 143 2.78 -31.26 -51.00
N LEU A 144 2.79 -31.24 -49.66
CA LEU A 144 3.53 -32.21 -48.83
C LEU A 144 3.12 -33.66 -49.11
N SER A 145 1.83 -33.90 -49.34
CA SER A 145 1.30 -35.25 -49.58
C SER A 145 1.65 -35.78 -50.97
N GLU A 146 1.86 -34.88 -51.94
CA GLU A 146 2.20 -35.22 -53.33
C GLU A 146 3.72 -35.33 -53.54
N SER A 147 4.53 -34.59 -52.77
CA SER A 147 5.99 -34.49 -52.97
C SER A 147 6.83 -35.52 -52.18
N LEU A 148 6.23 -36.22 -51.21
CA LEU A 148 6.93 -37.13 -50.30
C LEU A 148 6.52 -38.59 -50.49
N SER A 149 7.51 -39.49 -50.52
CA SER A 149 7.28 -40.94 -50.42
C SER A 149 6.85 -41.33 -49.00
N LYS A 150 6.33 -42.56 -48.83
CA LYS A 150 5.91 -43.06 -47.50
C LYS A 150 7.04 -43.01 -46.46
N GLU A 151 8.26 -43.34 -46.84
CA GLU A 151 9.44 -43.29 -45.96
C GLU A 151 9.78 -41.83 -45.60
N GLN A 152 9.74 -40.92 -46.56
CA GLN A 152 10.05 -39.51 -46.34
C GLN A 152 9.02 -38.80 -45.45
N VAL A 153 7.74 -39.21 -45.55
CA VAL A 153 6.71 -38.76 -44.61
C VAL A 153 7.04 -39.23 -43.18
N GLN A 154 7.59 -40.43 -43.00
CA GLN A 154 8.01 -40.90 -41.67
C GLN A 154 9.18 -40.08 -41.13
N ASP A 155 10.19 -39.79 -41.97
CA ASP A 155 11.34 -38.98 -41.58
C ASP A 155 10.91 -37.55 -41.20
N PHE A 156 10.02 -36.95 -41.99
CA PHE A 156 9.45 -35.63 -41.70
C PHE A 156 8.64 -35.62 -40.39
N LEU A 157 7.81 -36.65 -40.17
CA LEU A 157 7.06 -36.78 -38.91
C LEU A 157 7.98 -37.04 -37.70
N ALA A 158 9.10 -37.73 -37.90
CA ALA A 158 10.10 -37.92 -36.84
C ALA A 158 10.78 -36.59 -36.46
N LEU A 159 11.16 -35.79 -37.46
CA LEU A 159 11.69 -34.43 -37.26
C LEU A 159 10.69 -33.57 -36.48
N LEU A 160 9.42 -33.56 -36.90
CA LEU A 160 8.35 -32.84 -36.22
C LEU A 160 8.16 -33.30 -34.78
N LYS A 161 8.07 -34.62 -34.53
CA LYS A 161 7.92 -35.15 -33.16
C LYS A 161 9.06 -34.73 -32.26
N ARG A 162 10.31 -34.75 -32.76
CA ARG A 162 11.48 -34.30 -32.02
C ARG A 162 11.37 -32.83 -31.64
N SER A 163 11.04 -31.98 -32.60
CA SER A 163 10.85 -30.55 -32.35
C SER A 163 9.71 -30.26 -31.36
N LEU A 164 8.62 -31.02 -31.43
CA LEU A 164 7.45 -30.84 -30.55
C LEU A 164 7.67 -31.34 -29.11
N GLN A 165 8.68 -32.18 -28.88
CA GLN A 165 9.00 -32.77 -27.57
C GLN A 165 10.03 -31.96 -26.77
N GLN A 166 10.78 -31.07 -27.40
CA GLN A 166 11.79 -30.28 -26.70
C GLN A 166 11.17 -29.07 -26.01
N GLU A 167 11.35 -29.00 -24.70
CA GLU A 167 10.99 -27.85 -23.85
C GLU A 167 12.16 -26.86 -23.69
N SER A 168 13.25 -27.04 -24.43
CA SER A 168 14.50 -26.35 -24.21
C SER A 168 14.36 -24.85 -24.46
N THR A 169 14.60 -24.04 -23.43
CA THR A 169 14.85 -22.60 -23.56
C THR A 169 16.36 -22.40 -23.49
N PHE A 170 17.00 -22.37 -24.65
CA PHE A 170 18.44 -22.10 -24.71
C PHE A 170 18.71 -20.63 -24.36
N SER A 171 19.84 -20.39 -23.72
CA SER A 171 20.39 -19.04 -23.66
C SER A 171 20.86 -18.61 -25.05
N THR A 172 20.92 -17.29 -25.29
CA THR A 172 21.46 -16.74 -26.54
C THR A 172 22.91 -17.16 -26.82
N ARG A 173 23.66 -17.59 -25.79
CA ARG A 173 25.00 -18.13 -25.94
C ARG A 173 24.97 -19.58 -26.43
N GLU A 174 24.10 -20.40 -25.87
CA GLU A 174 23.90 -21.80 -26.26
C GLU A 174 23.36 -21.91 -27.68
N GLU A 175 22.34 -21.12 -28.06
CA GLU A 175 21.82 -21.10 -29.44
C GLU A 175 22.93 -20.82 -30.46
N ARG A 176 23.78 -19.82 -30.17
CA ARG A 176 24.92 -19.49 -31.04
C ARG A 176 25.96 -20.60 -31.11
N GLN A 177 26.18 -21.30 -30.00
CA GLN A 177 27.11 -22.44 -29.97
C GLN A 177 26.57 -23.61 -30.78
N PHE A 178 25.31 -23.98 -30.56
CA PHE A 178 24.65 -25.08 -31.28
C PHE A 178 24.53 -24.78 -32.77
N LYS A 179 24.14 -23.56 -33.14
CA LYS A 179 24.09 -23.14 -34.55
C LYS A 179 25.45 -23.35 -35.23
N ARG A 180 26.54 -22.84 -34.63
CA ARG A 180 27.89 -22.98 -35.20
C ARG A 180 28.33 -24.43 -35.33
N ALA A 181 28.03 -25.26 -34.34
CA ALA A 181 28.36 -26.68 -34.38
C ALA A 181 27.59 -27.39 -35.50
N LEU A 182 26.28 -27.12 -35.59
CA LEU A 182 25.40 -27.72 -36.57
C LEU A 182 25.72 -27.25 -38.00
N THR A 183 26.02 -25.97 -38.22
CA THR A 183 26.46 -25.46 -39.53
C THR A 183 27.66 -26.23 -40.04
N ARG A 184 28.70 -26.42 -39.20
CA ARG A 184 29.89 -27.19 -39.57
C ARG A 184 29.58 -28.64 -39.90
N GLN A 185 28.65 -29.26 -39.17
CA GLN A 185 28.25 -30.64 -39.42
C GLN A 185 27.49 -30.76 -40.76
N LEU A 186 26.60 -29.83 -41.06
CA LEU A 186 25.86 -29.80 -42.33
C LEU A 186 26.79 -29.52 -43.53
N GLU A 187 27.76 -28.61 -43.39
CA GLU A 187 28.80 -28.34 -44.40
C GLU A 187 29.65 -29.59 -44.68
N ALA A 188 30.06 -30.31 -43.63
CA ALA A 188 30.83 -31.55 -43.76
C ALA A 188 30.03 -32.68 -44.46
N LEU A 189 28.71 -32.61 -44.44
CA LEU A 189 27.81 -33.55 -45.12
C LEU A 189 27.44 -33.11 -46.55
N GLU A 190 28.03 -32.01 -47.03
CA GLU A 190 27.78 -31.38 -48.33
C GLU A 190 26.30 -31.00 -48.51
N ILE A 191 25.69 -30.42 -47.47
CA ILE A 191 24.31 -29.92 -47.52
C ILE A 191 24.33 -28.43 -47.87
N ASP A 192 23.60 -28.08 -48.93
CA ASP A 192 23.40 -26.69 -49.34
C ASP A 192 22.63 -25.88 -48.30
N ASN A 193 22.88 -24.57 -48.23
CA ASN A 193 22.22 -23.65 -47.28
C ASN A 193 22.40 -24.05 -45.79
N ALA A 194 23.53 -24.68 -45.45
CA ALA A 194 23.85 -25.17 -44.11
C ALA A 194 23.61 -24.15 -42.98
N ASP A 195 23.98 -22.88 -43.16
CA ASP A 195 23.77 -21.86 -42.11
C ASP A 195 22.28 -21.62 -41.80
N PHE A 196 21.44 -21.53 -42.83
CA PHE A 196 20.00 -21.29 -42.68
C PHE A 196 19.28 -22.51 -42.09
N LEU A 197 19.64 -23.72 -42.58
CA LEU A 197 19.11 -24.96 -42.05
C LEU A 197 19.51 -25.13 -40.57
N ALA A 198 20.76 -24.86 -40.22
CA ALA A 198 21.23 -24.92 -38.84
C ALA A 198 20.48 -23.93 -37.92
N ASP A 199 20.28 -22.69 -38.39
CA ASP A 199 19.51 -21.68 -37.66
C ASP A 199 18.07 -22.15 -37.36
N THR A 200 17.41 -22.70 -38.38
CA THR A 200 16.03 -23.15 -38.28
C THR A 200 15.92 -24.40 -37.39
N LEU A 201 16.80 -25.37 -37.55
CA LEU A 201 16.85 -26.59 -36.75
C LEU A 201 17.09 -26.27 -35.26
N VAL A 202 18.07 -25.41 -34.96
CA VAL A 202 18.35 -25.01 -33.57
C VAL A 202 17.16 -24.26 -32.96
N THR A 203 16.49 -23.40 -33.72
CA THR A 203 15.26 -22.71 -33.28
C THR A 203 14.11 -23.70 -33.00
N MET A 204 14.06 -24.80 -33.76
CA MET A 204 13.15 -25.92 -33.55
C MET A 204 13.57 -26.85 -32.39
N GLY A 205 14.71 -26.58 -31.74
CA GLY A 205 15.28 -27.37 -30.67
C GLY A 205 16.28 -28.45 -31.14
N ILE A 206 16.45 -28.66 -32.43
CA ILE A 206 17.21 -29.77 -32.99
C ILE A 206 18.67 -29.34 -33.20
N TYR A 207 19.57 -29.85 -32.37
CA TYR A 207 21.02 -29.54 -32.42
C TYR A 207 21.92 -30.78 -32.39
N ASP A 208 21.33 -31.96 -32.23
CA ASP A 208 21.99 -33.25 -32.09
C ASP A 208 21.28 -34.33 -32.91
N GLU A 209 21.97 -35.46 -33.13
CA GLU A 209 21.47 -36.62 -33.88
C GLU A 209 20.91 -36.27 -35.28
N ILE A 210 21.54 -35.30 -35.95
CA ILE A 210 21.07 -34.81 -37.24
C ILE A 210 21.16 -35.87 -38.35
N ASP A 211 21.99 -36.90 -38.16
CA ASP A 211 22.22 -37.98 -39.11
C ASP A 211 20.92 -38.68 -39.53
N ALA A 212 19.95 -38.79 -38.61
CA ALA A 212 18.63 -39.34 -38.87
C ALA A 212 17.80 -38.53 -39.87
N PHE A 213 18.11 -37.23 -40.04
CA PHE A 213 17.37 -36.30 -40.89
C PHE A 213 18.14 -35.91 -42.16
N VAL A 214 19.39 -36.37 -42.33
CA VAL A 214 20.20 -36.08 -43.54
C VAL A 214 19.50 -36.42 -44.85
N PRO A 215 18.79 -37.57 -44.99
CA PRO A 215 18.05 -37.87 -46.22
C PRO A 215 16.99 -36.81 -46.57
N LEU A 216 16.35 -36.21 -45.56
CA LEU A 216 15.38 -35.13 -45.73
C LEU A 216 16.07 -33.80 -46.08
N LEU A 217 17.21 -33.51 -45.44
CA LEU A 217 17.95 -32.25 -45.62
C LEU A 217 18.68 -32.16 -46.97
N LYS A 218 19.07 -33.28 -47.58
CA LYS A 218 19.69 -33.32 -48.91
C LYS A 218 18.72 -33.12 -50.07
N ARG A 219 17.41 -33.03 -49.81
CA ARG A 219 16.42 -32.83 -50.87
C ARG A 219 16.46 -31.40 -51.42
N PRO A 220 16.09 -31.21 -52.70
CA PRO A 220 16.01 -29.88 -53.30
C PRO A 220 14.93 -28.99 -52.67
N ASP A 221 13.86 -29.58 -52.11
CA ASP A 221 12.76 -28.90 -51.40
C ASP A 221 12.95 -28.87 -49.87
N SER A 222 14.15 -29.17 -49.36
CA SER A 222 14.43 -29.26 -47.92
C SER A 222 14.12 -27.96 -47.16
N LEU A 223 14.36 -26.80 -47.78
CA LEU A 223 14.03 -25.49 -47.22
C LEU A 223 12.51 -25.31 -47.01
N GLU A 224 11.70 -25.76 -47.97
CA GLU A 224 10.25 -25.65 -47.93
C GLU A 224 9.67 -26.62 -46.89
N LEU A 225 10.18 -27.86 -46.86
CA LEU A 225 9.83 -28.85 -45.85
C LEU A 225 10.16 -28.35 -44.44
N LEU A 226 11.38 -27.85 -44.23
CA LEU A 226 11.79 -27.34 -42.94
C LEU A 226 11.01 -26.09 -42.53
N ALA A 227 10.65 -25.22 -43.48
CA ALA A 227 9.79 -24.07 -43.20
C ALA A 227 8.40 -24.49 -42.71
N ILE A 228 7.83 -25.58 -43.24
CA ILE A 228 6.56 -26.13 -42.73
C ILE A 228 6.76 -26.74 -41.34
N ALA A 229 7.84 -27.50 -41.13
CA ALA A 229 8.15 -28.08 -39.84
C ALA A 229 8.33 -27.01 -38.75
N TYR A 230 9.03 -25.93 -39.08
CA TYR A 230 9.19 -24.75 -38.25
C TYR A 230 7.84 -24.10 -37.91
N LYS A 231 6.98 -23.84 -38.90
CA LYS A 231 5.64 -23.28 -38.63
C LYS A 231 4.85 -24.16 -37.67
N LEU A 232 4.87 -25.48 -37.83
CA LEU A 232 4.19 -26.43 -36.95
C LEU A 232 4.79 -26.44 -35.53
N SER A 233 6.11 -26.37 -35.38
CA SER A 233 6.74 -26.25 -34.05
C SER A 233 6.39 -24.92 -33.37
N GLU A 234 6.31 -23.83 -34.14
CA GLU A 234 5.86 -22.52 -33.67
C GLU A 234 4.42 -22.55 -33.16
N LEU A 235 3.52 -23.32 -33.80
CA LEU A 235 2.15 -23.50 -33.30
C LEU A 235 2.16 -24.09 -31.89
N LYS A 236 2.92 -25.18 -31.68
CA LYS A 236 3.04 -25.82 -30.37
C LYS A 236 3.67 -24.90 -29.34
N ARG A 237 4.73 -24.17 -29.70
CA ARG A 237 5.34 -23.20 -28.79
C ARG A 237 4.38 -22.09 -28.43
N GLY A 238 3.63 -21.56 -29.40
CA GLY A 238 2.57 -20.58 -29.18
C GLY A 238 1.53 -21.06 -28.16
N THR A 239 1.07 -22.31 -28.25
CA THR A 239 0.11 -22.87 -27.27
C THR A 239 0.69 -22.94 -25.86
N THR A 240 1.97 -23.30 -25.73
CA THR A 240 2.67 -23.36 -24.44
C THR A 240 2.84 -21.97 -23.82
N THR A 241 3.16 -20.96 -24.65
CA THR A 241 3.21 -19.56 -24.25
C THR A 241 1.85 -19.06 -23.77
N ILE A 242 0.76 -19.38 -24.48
CA ILE A 242 -0.61 -19.03 -24.08
C ILE A 242 -0.96 -19.65 -22.72
N ASN A 243 -0.68 -20.95 -22.52
CA ASN A 243 -0.96 -21.61 -21.23
C ASN A 243 -0.19 -20.95 -20.08
N THR A 244 1.12 -20.73 -20.26
CA THR A 244 1.97 -20.10 -19.25
C THR A 244 1.53 -18.66 -18.94
N ALA A 245 1.15 -17.90 -19.97
CA ALA A 245 0.63 -16.55 -19.81
C ALA A 245 -0.74 -16.53 -19.12
N THR A 246 -1.61 -17.49 -19.44
CA THR A 246 -2.93 -17.64 -18.80
C THR A 246 -2.76 -17.96 -17.32
N ASP A 247 -1.89 -18.90 -16.96
CA ASP A 247 -1.59 -19.23 -15.56
C ASP A 247 -1.08 -18.01 -14.78
N ARG A 248 -0.20 -17.19 -15.40
CA ARG A 248 0.26 -15.94 -14.80
C ARG A 248 -0.89 -14.94 -14.60
N ALA A 249 -1.71 -14.71 -15.63
CA ALA A 249 -2.85 -13.80 -15.53
C ALA A 249 -3.84 -14.25 -14.44
N SER A 250 -4.13 -15.55 -14.34
CA SER A 250 -4.99 -16.12 -13.30
C SER A 250 -4.41 -15.91 -11.90
N LYS A 251 -3.09 -16.07 -11.72
CA LYS A 251 -2.43 -15.79 -10.43
C LYS A 251 -2.55 -14.31 -10.03
N VAL A 252 -2.36 -13.39 -10.98
CA VAL A 252 -2.50 -11.94 -10.72
C VAL A 252 -3.95 -11.60 -10.35
N VAL A 253 -4.94 -12.13 -11.08
CA VAL A 253 -6.37 -11.92 -10.78
C VAL A 253 -6.74 -12.52 -9.42
N PHE A 254 -6.22 -13.70 -9.07
CA PHE A 254 -6.43 -14.31 -7.76
C PHE A 254 -5.88 -13.44 -6.63
N ALA A 255 -4.65 -12.94 -6.78
CA ALA A 255 -4.03 -12.04 -5.81
C ALA A 255 -4.83 -10.73 -5.65
N LEU A 256 -5.28 -10.13 -6.77
CA LEU A 256 -6.15 -8.94 -6.75
C LEU A 256 -7.48 -9.21 -6.02
N LYS A 257 -8.10 -10.37 -6.26
CA LYS A 257 -9.37 -10.75 -5.62
C LYS A 257 -9.19 -10.98 -4.11
N SER A 258 -8.06 -11.53 -3.68
CA SER A 258 -7.73 -11.65 -2.25
C SER A 258 -7.58 -10.28 -1.62
N TYR A 259 -6.87 -9.37 -2.29
CA TYR A 259 -6.67 -8.00 -1.81
C TYR A 259 -7.97 -7.19 -1.76
N ALA A 260 -8.84 -7.30 -2.77
CA ALA A 260 -10.10 -6.56 -2.85
C ALA A 260 -11.24 -7.14 -1.97
N ARG A 261 -11.07 -8.34 -1.42
CA ARG A 261 -12.03 -8.98 -0.50
C ARG A 261 -11.77 -8.70 0.97
N TYR A 262 -10.69 -8.00 1.27
CA TYR A 262 -10.46 -7.45 2.59
C TYR A 262 -11.51 -6.35 2.81
N ASP A 263 -12.41 -6.65 3.74
CA ASP A 263 -13.80 -6.23 3.72
C ASP A 263 -13.98 -4.90 4.44
N SER A 264 -14.65 -3.98 3.76
CA SER A 264 -15.21 -2.70 4.20
C SER A 264 -16.26 -2.80 5.33
N SER A 265 -16.42 -3.96 5.97
CA SER A 265 -17.43 -4.19 7.02
C SER A 265 -17.09 -3.49 8.35
N GLY A 266 -15.81 -3.16 8.57
CA GLY A 266 -15.36 -2.59 9.85
C GLY A 266 -15.50 -3.56 11.02
N GLU A 267 -15.66 -4.86 10.73
CA GLU A 267 -15.70 -5.94 11.73
C GLU A 267 -14.40 -6.76 11.68
N MET A 268 -13.90 -7.15 12.86
CA MET A 268 -12.70 -7.97 12.96
C MET A 268 -13.03 -9.40 12.49
N ILE A 269 -12.27 -9.91 11.52
CA ILE A 269 -12.43 -11.29 11.05
C ILE A 269 -11.21 -12.14 11.41
N PRO A 270 -11.38 -13.46 11.62
CA PRO A 270 -10.26 -14.37 11.78
C PRO A 270 -9.44 -14.43 10.48
N ALA A 271 -8.21 -13.93 10.49
CA ALA A 271 -7.33 -13.90 9.33
C ALA A 271 -6.03 -14.67 9.57
N ASN A 272 -5.46 -15.20 8.49
CA ASN A 272 -4.15 -15.83 8.47
C ASN A 272 -3.13 -14.84 7.90
N LEU A 273 -2.18 -14.41 8.73
CA LEU A 273 -1.15 -13.46 8.36
C LEU A 273 -0.26 -13.98 7.21
N THR A 274 -0.05 -15.29 7.15
CA THR A 274 0.77 -15.93 6.10
C THR A 274 0.15 -15.73 4.72
N ASP A 275 -1.17 -15.82 4.61
CA ASP A 275 -1.88 -15.65 3.34
C ASP A 275 -1.80 -14.20 2.84
N GLY A 276 -1.83 -13.23 3.75
CA GLY A 276 -1.61 -11.81 3.44
C GLY A 276 -0.20 -11.57 2.88
N ILE A 277 0.84 -12.09 3.56
CA ILE A 277 2.23 -11.98 3.10
C ILE A 277 2.40 -12.64 1.72
N GLU A 278 1.83 -13.83 1.51
CA GLU A 278 1.91 -14.53 0.22
C GLU A 278 1.22 -13.76 -0.91
N THR A 279 0.09 -13.11 -0.61
CA THR A 279 -0.60 -12.22 -1.57
C THR A 279 0.31 -11.07 -1.99
N VAL A 280 0.93 -10.38 -1.03
CA VAL A 280 1.86 -9.27 -1.31
C VAL A 280 3.09 -9.76 -2.09
N LEU A 281 3.72 -10.85 -1.68
CA LEU A 281 4.88 -11.41 -2.39
C LEU A 281 4.54 -11.82 -3.84
N THR A 282 3.31 -12.26 -4.07
CA THR A 282 2.83 -12.58 -5.43
C THR A 282 2.64 -11.32 -6.26
N LEU A 283 2.01 -10.27 -5.71
CA LEU A 283 1.81 -8.98 -6.39
C LEU A 283 3.12 -8.24 -6.70
N TYR A 284 4.13 -8.40 -5.85
CA TYR A 284 5.44 -7.74 -6.02
C TYR A 284 6.49 -8.65 -6.69
N HIS A 285 6.09 -9.82 -7.19
CA HIS A 285 7.02 -10.81 -7.74
C HIS A 285 7.94 -10.24 -8.82
N ASN A 286 7.43 -9.39 -9.71
CA ASN A 286 8.24 -8.80 -10.78
C ASN A 286 9.29 -7.80 -10.27
N GLN A 287 8.99 -7.04 -9.21
CA GLN A 287 9.94 -6.10 -8.60
C GLN A 287 11.03 -6.85 -7.83
N LEU A 288 10.66 -7.96 -7.17
CA LEU A 288 11.60 -8.80 -6.42
C LEU A 288 12.53 -9.62 -7.33
N LYS A 289 12.11 -9.93 -8.56
CA LYS A 289 12.91 -10.74 -9.49
C LYS A 289 14.26 -10.10 -9.89
N GLN A 290 14.41 -8.78 -9.74
CA GLN A 290 15.65 -8.07 -10.07
C GLN A 290 16.58 -7.99 -8.86
N GLY A 291 17.39 -9.04 -8.66
CA GLY A 291 18.49 -9.01 -7.68
C GLY A 291 18.09 -9.25 -6.23
N VAL A 292 16.83 -9.58 -5.94
CA VAL A 292 16.36 -9.94 -4.59
C VAL A 292 16.07 -11.44 -4.51
N ASN A 293 16.67 -12.11 -3.53
CA ASN A 293 16.35 -13.50 -3.22
C ASN A 293 15.40 -13.54 -2.02
N VAL A 294 14.19 -14.07 -2.21
CA VAL A 294 13.15 -14.15 -1.17
C VAL A 294 13.19 -15.53 -0.52
N ILE A 295 13.54 -15.57 0.77
CA ILE A 295 13.54 -16.80 1.58
C ILE A 295 12.31 -16.77 2.49
N LYS A 296 11.46 -17.80 2.39
CA LYS A 296 10.19 -17.91 3.12
C LYS A 296 10.31 -18.90 4.26
N ASN A 297 10.37 -18.41 5.49
CA ASN A 297 10.43 -19.22 6.70
C ASN A 297 9.20 -18.95 7.57
N TYR A 298 8.07 -19.54 7.21
CA TYR A 298 6.82 -19.36 7.96
C TYR A 298 6.73 -20.33 9.14
N VAL A 299 6.21 -19.81 10.25
CA VAL A 299 5.74 -20.62 11.38
C VAL A 299 4.21 -20.74 11.25
N GLN A 300 3.64 -21.88 11.62
CA GLN A 300 2.19 -22.04 11.61
C GLN A 300 1.59 -21.18 12.71
N LEU A 301 0.92 -20.10 12.32
CA LEU A 301 0.27 -19.15 13.22
C LEU A 301 -1.22 -19.48 13.36
N PRO A 302 -1.81 -19.30 14.56
CA PRO A 302 -3.25 -19.37 14.72
C PRO A 302 -3.93 -18.23 13.95
N LEU A 303 -5.22 -18.40 13.62
CA LEU A 303 -6.03 -17.32 13.06
C LEU A 303 -6.12 -16.19 14.08
N ILE A 304 -5.84 -14.97 13.64
CA ILE A 304 -5.88 -13.78 14.49
C ILE A 304 -7.14 -13.00 14.13
N LEU A 305 -7.91 -12.58 15.14
CA LEU A 305 -9.03 -11.67 14.92
C LEU A 305 -8.45 -10.27 14.67
N CYS A 306 -8.63 -9.72 13.47
CA CYS A 306 -8.06 -8.44 13.07
C CYS A 306 -8.86 -7.78 11.95
N TYR A 307 -8.55 -6.52 11.68
CA TYR A 307 -8.88 -5.85 10.41
C TYR A 307 -7.76 -6.16 9.42
N PRO A 308 -7.95 -7.06 8.44
CA PRO A 308 -6.86 -7.45 7.57
C PRO A 308 -6.29 -6.31 6.73
N ASP A 309 -7.13 -5.31 6.44
CA ASP A 309 -6.80 -4.07 5.72
C ASP A 309 -5.86 -3.13 6.51
N GLU A 310 -5.71 -3.35 7.81
CA GLU A 310 -4.89 -2.54 8.73
C GLU A 310 -3.65 -3.28 9.27
N LEU A 311 -3.41 -4.51 8.81
CA LEU A 311 -2.22 -5.31 9.10
C LEU A 311 -1.12 -5.11 8.06
#